data_AF-A0AAD4HBF1-F1
#
_entry.id   AF-A0AAD4HBF1-F1
#
_cell.length_a   1.000
_cell.length_b   1.000
_cell.length_c   1.000
_cell.angle_alpha   90.00
_cell.angle_beta   90.00
_cell.angle_gamma   90.00
#
_symmetry.space_group_name_H-M   'P 1'
#
loop_
_entity.id
_entity.type
_entity.pdbx_description
1 polymer ?
#
loop_
_entity_poly.entity_id
_entity_poly.type
_entity_poly.pdbx_seq_one_letter_code
_entity_poly.pdbx_strand_id
1 'polypeptide(L)'
;MNRLLSDPQIEICPDFTSAFYQTSRAPLVAANNTEDQAANLLQAVWVATNAAQQLQWQAQVALDQAAEADRQRLIDQENDHLLQAQRLADATVEEEEKKKNRLKHIPIPKRPRPSRASENILVSDFALRKLDKGHFVEIYYWTNKGLADARFSYRAADDEGMVPTKTSDGATAWIPANATRPSSTVVPDCSLEPLDFAQAIPRLVASLTERGWNHERVHMLAGFWGALMLHRYWSLDDPLDRRALLMYQEEQRRAWHQAIPLPDGAWDISILDDVEISRTLDRLYREDRRRKDQDFDYQVSMIQLVCLSIH
;
A
#
# COMPACT_ATOMS: atom_id res chain seq x y z
N MET A 1 -57.16 -30.34 -31.50
CA MET A 1 -57.20 -31.82 -31.50
C MET A 1 -57.25 -32.28 -30.05
N ASN A 2 -58.09 -33.26 -29.70
CA ASN A 2 -58.17 -33.75 -28.32
C ASN A 2 -56.89 -34.54 -27.99
N ARG A 3 -56.22 -34.17 -26.89
CA ARG A 3 -55.02 -34.84 -26.39
C ARG A 3 -55.40 -36.24 -25.91
N LEU A 4 -54.63 -37.25 -26.31
CA LEU A 4 -54.81 -38.61 -25.81
C LEU A 4 -54.23 -38.68 -24.38
N LEU A 5 -54.94 -39.33 -23.47
CA LEU A 5 -54.59 -39.44 -22.05
C LEU A 5 -53.90 -40.76 -21.70
N SER A 6 -53.99 -41.75 -22.59
CA SER A 6 -53.43 -43.10 -22.44
C SER A 6 -52.75 -43.51 -23.74
N ASP A 7 -51.73 -44.37 -23.62
CA ASP A 7 -50.99 -44.90 -24.76
C ASP A 7 -51.86 -45.95 -25.51
N PRO A 8 -52.16 -45.76 -26.80
CA PRO A 8 -52.94 -46.73 -27.57
C PRO A 8 -52.15 -48.01 -27.92
N GLN A 9 -50.80 -48.00 -27.76
CA GLN A 9 -49.97 -49.19 -28.01
C GLN A 9 -50.14 -50.28 -26.95
N ILE A 10 -50.62 -49.92 -25.76
CA ILE A 10 -50.91 -50.88 -24.67
C ILE A 10 -52.34 -51.43 -24.73
N GLU A 11 -53.19 -50.91 -25.61
CA GLU A 11 -54.56 -51.39 -25.77
C GLU A 11 -54.62 -52.69 -26.59
N ILE A 12 -55.31 -53.70 -26.05
CA ILE A 12 -55.48 -55.00 -26.68
C ILE A 12 -56.80 -55.01 -27.45
N CYS A 13 -56.79 -55.52 -28.69
CA CYS A 13 -57.99 -55.68 -29.50
C CYS A 13 -59.02 -56.53 -28.75
N PRO A 14 -60.23 -56.01 -28.49
CA PRO A 14 -61.28 -56.80 -27.89
C PRO A 14 -61.67 -57.97 -28.81
N ASP A 15 -62.06 -59.09 -28.20
CA ASP A 15 -62.61 -60.22 -28.95
C ASP A 15 -64.08 -59.91 -29.34
N PHE A 16 -64.27 -59.44 -30.56
CA PHE A 16 -65.58 -59.09 -31.11
C PHE A 16 -66.46 -60.31 -31.44
N THR A 17 -65.93 -61.54 -31.36
CA THR A 17 -66.71 -62.78 -31.51
C THR A 17 -67.43 -63.19 -30.23
N SER A 18 -67.01 -62.63 -29.08
CA SER A 18 -67.63 -62.85 -27.77
C SER A 18 -69.11 -62.43 -27.74
N ALA A 19 -69.90 -63.13 -26.91
CA ALA A 19 -71.30 -62.81 -26.65
C ALA A 19 -71.49 -61.36 -26.14
N PHE A 20 -70.46 -60.78 -25.49
CA PHE A 20 -70.49 -59.41 -25.00
C PHE A 20 -70.74 -58.37 -26.10
N TYR A 21 -70.25 -58.61 -27.33
CA TYR A 21 -70.38 -57.70 -28.47
C TYR A 21 -71.54 -58.03 -29.40
N GLN A 22 -72.43 -58.96 -29.01
CA GLN A 22 -73.57 -59.38 -29.85
C GLN A 22 -74.50 -58.20 -30.19
N THR A 23 -74.78 -57.33 -29.22
CA THR A 23 -75.59 -56.10 -29.42
C THR A 23 -74.95 -55.14 -30.43
N SER A 24 -73.62 -55.06 -30.46
CA SER A 24 -72.87 -54.22 -31.40
C SER A 24 -72.79 -54.81 -32.81
N ARG A 25 -72.92 -56.15 -32.95
CA ARG A 25 -72.93 -56.87 -34.24
C ARG A 25 -74.31 -56.88 -34.91
N ALA A 26 -75.41 -56.92 -34.14
CA ALA A 26 -76.77 -57.06 -34.66
C ALA A 26 -77.16 -56.05 -35.78
N PRO A 27 -76.80 -54.76 -35.72
CA PRO A 27 -77.08 -53.81 -36.80
C PRO A 27 -76.30 -54.09 -38.10
N LEU A 28 -75.09 -54.63 -37.99
CA LEU A 28 -74.24 -54.97 -39.13
C LEU A 28 -74.74 -56.24 -39.82
N VAL A 29 -75.24 -57.21 -39.04
CA VAL A 29 -75.89 -58.43 -39.56
C VAL A 29 -77.17 -58.10 -40.32
N ALA A 30 -78.00 -57.20 -39.76
CA ALA A 30 -79.22 -56.72 -40.42
C ALA A 30 -78.95 -55.97 -41.74
N ALA A 31 -77.73 -55.47 -41.94
CA ALA A 31 -77.26 -54.83 -43.16
C ALA A 31 -76.66 -55.82 -44.19
N ASN A 32 -77.12 -57.08 -44.18
CA ASN A 32 -76.71 -58.17 -45.10
C ASN A 32 -75.31 -58.77 -44.86
N ASN A 33 -74.80 -58.73 -43.62
CA ASN A 33 -73.54 -59.39 -43.24
C ASN A 33 -73.79 -60.64 -42.38
N THR A 34 -72.90 -61.63 -42.43
CA THR A 34 -72.91 -62.74 -41.46
C THR A 34 -72.36 -62.29 -40.10
N GLU A 35 -72.63 -63.04 -39.04
CA GLU A 35 -72.08 -62.77 -37.70
C GLU A 35 -70.55 -62.63 -37.69
N ASP A 36 -69.86 -63.49 -38.45
CA ASP A 36 -68.40 -63.42 -38.61
C ASP A 36 -67.96 -62.17 -39.39
N GLN A 37 -68.71 -61.79 -40.43
CA GLN A 37 -68.44 -60.55 -41.18
C GLN A 37 -68.66 -59.31 -40.32
N ALA A 38 -69.68 -59.30 -39.46
CA ALA A 38 -69.94 -58.21 -38.52
C ALA A 38 -68.81 -58.08 -37.46
N ALA A 39 -68.32 -59.20 -36.92
CA ALA A 39 -67.18 -59.21 -36.00
C ALA A 39 -65.90 -58.70 -36.68
N ASN A 40 -65.64 -59.15 -37.92
CA ASN A 40 -64.48 -58.71 -38.71
C ASN A 40 -64.55 -57.21 -39.07
N LEU A 41 -65.73 -56.67 -39.34
CA LEU A 41 -65.91 -55.23 -39.57
C LEU A 41 -65.60 -54.40 -38.32
N LEU A 42 -66.07 -54.83 -37.14
CA LEU A 42 -65.75 -54.16 -35.86
C LEU A 42 -64.26 -54.24 -35.54
N GLN A 43 -63.63 -55.39 -35.81
CA GLN A 43 -62.18 -55.54 -35.66
C GLN A 43 -61.41 -54.63 -36.61
N ALA A 44 -61.82 -54.54 -37.88
CA ALA A 44 -61.19 -53.65 -38.87
C ALA A 44 -61.32 -52.17 -38.47
N VAL A 45 -62.48 -51.76 -37.96
CA VAL A 45 -62.70 -50.40 -37.44
C VAL A 45 -61.84 -50.12 -36.22
N TRP A 46 -61.72 -51.08 -35.29
CA TRP A 46 -60.84 -50.94 -34.12
C TRP A 46 -59.37 -50.83 -34.54
N VAL A 47 -58.89 -51.68 -35.45
CA VAL A 47 -57.50 -51.63 -35.95
C VAL A 47 -57.21 -50.29 -36.62
N ALA A 48 -58.11 -49.79 -37.47
CA ALA A 48 -57.96 -48.49 -38.13
C ALA A 48 -57.97 -47.33 -37.12
N THR A 49 -58.84 -47.39 -36.11
CA THR A 49 -58.95 -46.37 -35.07
C THR A 49 -57.72 -46.37 -34.15
N ASN A 50 -57.28 -47.54 -33.70
CA ASN A 50 -56.09 -47.69 -32.88
C ASN A 50 -54.84 -47.24 -33.66
N ALA A 51 -54.70 -47.60 -34.94
CA ALA A 51 -53.59 -47.14 -35.77
C ALA A 51 -53.57 -45.59 -35.90
N ALA A 52 -54.72 -44.95 -36.08
CA ALA A 52 -54.82 -43.49 -36.11
C ALA A 52 -54.47 -42.86 -34.75
N GLN A 53 -54.90 -43.48 -33.64
CA GLN A 53 -54.58 -43.03 -32.28
C GLN A 53 -53.08 -43.21 -31.97
N GLN A 54 -52.44 -44.30 -32.41
CA GLN A 54 -51.00 -44.51 -32.24
C GLN A 54 -50.18 -43.46 -32.98
N LEU A 55 -50.57 -43.09 -34.21
CA LEU A 55 -49.94 -42.00 -34.96
C LEU A 55 -50.12 -40.65 -34.23
N GLN A 56 -51.32 -40.39 -33.70
CA GLN A 56 -51.59 -39.19 -32.92
C GLN A 56 -50.76 -39.14 -31.62
N TRP A 57 -50.64 -40.27 -30.92
CA TRP A 57 -49.85 -40.40 -29.70
C TRP A 57 -48.36 -40.19 -29.97
N GLN A 58 -47.81 -40.80 -31.02
CA GLN A 58 -46.41 -40.57 -31.42
C GLN A 58 -46.15 -39.10 -31.76
N ALA A 59 -47.07 -38.45 -32.48
CA ALA A 59 -46.98 -37.02 -32.76
C ALA A 59 -47.02 -36.17 -31.48
N GLN A 60 -47.87 -36.54 -30.51
CA GLN A 60 -47.96 -35.88 -29.21
C GLN A 60 -46.67 -36.03 -28.40
N VAL A 61 -46.13 -37.25 -28.29
CA VAL A 61 -44.87 -37.53 -27.58
C VAL A 61 -43.70 -36.78 -28.23
N ALA A 62 -43.62 -36.76 -29.56
CA ALA A 62 -42.58 -36.02 -30.27
C ALA A 62 -42.65 -34.51 -30.02
N LEU A 63 -43.86 -33.93 -30.00
CA LEU A 63 -44.06 -32.50 -29.68
C LEU A 63 -43.69 -32.18 -28.23
N ASP A 64 -44.08 -33.03 -27.28
CA ASP A 64 -43.75 -32.83 -25.86
C ASP A 64 -42.24 -32.95 -25.60
N GLN A 65 -41.56 -33.91 -26.25
CA GLN A 65 -40.11 -34.07 -26.19
C GLN A 65 -39.37 -32.87 -26.80
N ALA A 66 -39.85 -32.36 -27.95
CA ALA A 66 -39.27 -31.17 -28.56
C ALA A 66 -39.44 -29.93 -27.65
N ALA A 67 -40.63 -29.76 -27.06
CA ALA A 67 -40.89 -28.66 -26.13
C ALA A 67 -40.03 -28.75 -24.85
N GLU A 68 -39.81 -29.95 -24.31
CA GLU A 68 -38.92 -30.14 -23.15
C GLU A 68 -37.46 -29.88 -23.51
N ALA A 69 -37.01 -30.33 -24.68
CA ALA A 69 -35.65 -30.07 -25.15
C ALA A 69 -35.39 -28.57 -25.40
N ASP A 70 -36.39 -27.84 -25.89
CA ASP A 70 -36.32 -26.38 -26.05
C ASP A 70 -36.33 -25.66 -24.68
N ARG A 71 -37.16 -26.10 -23.73
CA ARG A 71 -37.16 -25.61 -22.34
C ARG A 71 -35.79 -25.80 -21.68
N GLN A 72 -35.22 -27.00 -21.79
CA GLN A 72 -33.92 -27.29 -21.21
C GLN A 72 -32.82 -26.43 -21.84
N ARG A 73 -32.84 -26.25 -23.17
CA ARG A 73 -31.88 -25.36 -23.85
C ARG A 73 -31.96 -23.92 -23.36
N LEU A 74 -33.16 -23.40 -23.09
CA LEU A 74 -33.32 -22.05 -22.54
C LEU A 74 -32.75 -21.93 -21.12
N ILE A 75 -33.01 -22.93 -20.27
CA ILE A 75 -32.47 -22.97 -18.89
C ILE A 75 -30.94 -23.03 -18.91
N ASP A 76 -30.36 -23.87 -19.78
CA ASP A 76 -28.91 -24.01 -19.91
C ASP A 76 -28.27 -22.70 -20.40
N GLN A 77 -28.89 -22.04 -21.39
CA GLN A 77 -28.43 -20.73 -21.88
C GLN A 77 -28.49 -19.64 -20.82
N GLU A 78 -29.55 -19.61 -20.01
CA GLU A 78 -29.70 -18.65 -18.92
C GLU A 78 -28.64 -18.89 -17.83
N ASN A 79 -28.42 -20.14 -17.45
CA ASN A 79 -27.37 -20.50 -16.48
C ASN A 79 -25.97 -20.14 -16.97
N ASP A 80 -25.66 -20.39 -18.24
CA ASP A 80 -24.38 -20.00 -18.84
C ASP A 80 -24.21 -18.48 -18.85
N HIS A 81 -25.26 -17.73 -19.15
CA HIS A 81 -25.26 -16.27 -19.09
C HIS A 81 -25.03 -15.75 -17.67
N LEU A 82 -25.70 -16.34 -16.67
CA LEU A 82 -25.51 -15.98 -15.26
C LEU A 82 -24.08 -16.27 -14.79
N LEU A 83 -23.54 -17.44 -15.16
CA LEU A 83 -22.18 -17.82 -14.80
C LEU A 83 -21.13 -16.91 -15.45
N GLN A 84 -21.32 -16.54 -16.71
CA GLN A 84 -20.45 -15.56 -17.38
C GLN A 84 -20.55 -14.18 -16.75
N ALA A 85 -21.76 -13.70 -16.44
CA ALA A 85 -21.97 -12.42 -15.78
C ALA A 85 -21.30 -12.39 -14.40
N GLN A 86 -21.40 -13.48 -13.62
CA GLN A 86 -20.75 -13.60 -12.33
C GLN A 86 -19.22 -13.57 -12.44
N ARG A 87 -18.63 -14.31 -13.40
CA ARG A 87 -17.17 -14.28 -13.64
C ARG A 87 -16.67 -12.89 -14.02
N LEU A 88 -17.43 -12.18 -14.86
CA LEU A 88 -17.10 -10.80 -15.22
C LEU A 88 -17.20 -9.87 -14.01
N ALA A 89 -18.24 -10.01 -13.20
CA ALA A 89 -18.39 -9.24 -11.95
C ALA A 89 -17.20 -9.50 -11.00
N ASP A 90 -16.85 -10.77 -10.76
CA ASP A 90 -15.73 -11.14 -9.89
C ASP A 90 -14.39 -10.60 -10.42
N ALA A 91 -14.16 -10.70 -11.74
CA ALA A 91 -12.96 -10.16 -12.37
C ALA A 91 -12.90 -8.62 -12.25
N THR A 92 -14.02 -7.92 -12.38
CA THR A 92 -14.07 -6.46 -12.19
C THR A 92 -13.77 -6.06 -10.74
N VAL A 93 -14.30 -6.81 -9.76
CA VAL A 93 -14.00 -6.58 -8.33
C VAL A 93 -12.52 -6.83 -8.05
N GLU A 94 -11.93 -7.89 -8.62
CA GLU A 94 -10.51 -8.18 -8.44
C GLU A 94 -9.61 -7.11 -9.08
N GLU A 95 -9.98 -6.60 -10.26
CA GLU A 95 -9.28 -5.48 -10.87
C GLU A 95 -9.40 -4.19 -10.05
N GLU A 96 -10.58 -3.89 -9.52
CA GLU A 96 -10.76 -2.74 -8.63
C GLU A 96 -9.94 -2.87 -7.35
N GLU A 97 -9.90 -4.06 -6.75
CA GLU A 97 -9.06 -4.36 -5.60
C GLU A 97 -7.57 -4.20 -5.94
N LYS A 98 -7.12 -4.70 -7.09
CA LYS A 98 -5.75 -4.48 -7.58
C LYS A 98 -5.45 -3.00 -7.81
N LYS A 99 -6.43 -2.21 -8.28
CA LYS A 99 -6.29 -0.76 -8.52
C LYS A 99 -6.27 0.05 -7.23
N LYS A 100 -7.08 -0.30 -6.23
CA LYS A 100 -7.16 0.36 -4.91
C LYS A 100 -5.97 -0.03 -4.03
N ASN A 101 -5.67 -1.33 -3.95
CA ASN A 101 -4.67 -1.91 -3.08
C ASN A 101 -3.39 -2.30 -3.83
N ARG A 102 -2.91 -1.44 -4.74
CA ARG A 102 -1.76 -1.74 -5.64
C ARG A 102 -0.59 -2.37 -4.92
N LEU A 103 -0.17 -1.78 -3.79
CA LEU A 103 0.98 -2.23 -3.00
C LEU A 103 0.85 -3.69 -2.53
N LYS A 104 -0.36 -4.16 -2.21
CA LYS A 104 -0.66 -5.55 -1.80
C LYS A 104 -0.47 -6.54 -2.95
N HIS A 105 -0.67 -6.09 -4.19
CA HIS A 105 -0.68 -6.93 -5.38
C HIS A 105 0.60 -6.81 -6.23
N ILE A 106 1.60 -6.04 -5.80
CA ILE A 106 2.89 -5.96 -6.50
C ILE A 106 3.56 -7.34 -6.49
N PRO A 107 3.92 -7.91 -7.65
CA PRO A 107 4.61 -9.19 -7.70
C PRO A 107 5.96 -9.12 -6.98
N ILE A 108 6.14 -9.99 -5.98
CA ILE A 108 7.41 -10.08 -5.23
C ILE A 108 8.32 -11.09 -5.95
N PRO A 109 9.49 -10.67 -6.47
CA PRO A 109 10.41 -11.60 -7.12
C PRO A 109 10.95 -12.61 -6.11
N LYS A 110 11.03 -13.89 -6.50
CA LYS A 110 11.67 -14.95 -5.71
C LYS A 110 13.19 -14.78 -5.72
N ARG A 111 13.70 -13.90 -4.85
CA ARG A 111 15.13 -13.65 -4.65
C ARG A 111 15.45 -13.57 -3.15
N PRO A 112 16.68 -13.92 -2.72
CA PRO A 112 17.11 -13.66 -1.35
C PRO A 112 17.04 -12.16 -1.04
N ARG A 113 16.92 -11.81 0.25
CA ARG A 113 16.93 -10.42 0.71
C ARG A 113 18.16 -9.72 0.14
N PRO A 114 18.01 -8.63 -0.64
CA PRO A 114 19.16 -7.88 -1.13
C PRO A 114 20.01 -7.38 0.05
N SER A 115 21.34 -7.43 -0.04
CA SER A 115 22.23 -6.96 1.03
C SER A 115 21.93 -5.51 1.44
N ARG A 116 21.59 -4.66 0.46
CA ARG A 116 21.14 -3.27 0.67
C ARG A 116 19.83 -3.13 1.45
N ALA A 117 18.97 -4.15 1.47
CA ALA A 117 17.72 -4.09 2.25
C ALA A 117 17.95 -4.21 3.77
N SER A 118 19.18 -4.52 4.20
CA SER A 118 19.61 -4.46 5.60
C SER A 118 20.10 -3.06 5.99
N GLU A 119 20.34 -2.19 5.01
CA GLU A 119 20.95 -0.86 5.15
C GLU A 119 19.97 0.28 4.88
N ASN A 120 18.66 0.04 4.96
CA ASN A 120 17.70 1.14 4.89
C ASN A 120 17.84 2.01 6.16
N ILE A 121 18.84 2.91 6.11
CA ILE A 121 19.05 4.00 7.04
C ILE A 121 17.88 4.93 6.82
N LEU A 122 16.86 4.79 7.67
CA LEU A 122 15.66 5.60 7.59
C LEU A 122 15.97 6.97 8.22
N VAL A 123 16.38 7.91 7.39
CA VAL A 123 16.52 9.33 7.77
C VAL A 123 15.13 9.98 7.72
N SER A 124 14.90 10.99 8.56
CA SER A 124 13.64 11.75 8.56
C SER A 124 13.37 12.41 7.20
N ASP A 125 12.15 12.28 6.69
CA ASP A 125 11.70 12.93 5.44
C ASP A 125 11.84 14.46 5.50
N PHE A 126 11.63 15.08 6.68
CA PHE A 126 11.85 16.51 6.87
C PHE A 126 13.31 16.90 6.54
N ALA A 127 14.27 16.15 7.08
CA ALA A 127 15.69 16.39 6.87
C ALA A 127 16.08 16.19 5.41
N LEU A 128 15.59 15.10 4.80
CA LEU A 128 15.83 14.79 3.38
C LEU A 128 15.28 15.87 2.45
N ARG A 129 14.08 16.41 2.72
CA ARG A 129 13.49 17.50 1.93
C ARG A 129 14.24 18.81 2.04
N LYS A 130 14.76 19.14 3.23
CA LYS A 130 15.64 20.31 3.39
C LYS A 130 16.97 20.09 2.67
N LEU A 131 17.49 18.87 2.68
CA LEU A 131 18.69 18.50 1.93
C LEU A 131 18.49 18.64 0.42
N ASP A 132 17.35 18.22 -0.14
CA ASP A 132 17.03 18.43 -1.58
C ASP A 132 17.06 19.90 -1.99
N LYS A 133 16.61 20.78 -1.08
CA LYS A 133 16.55 22.22 -1.31
C LYS A 133 17.89 22.93 -1.10
N GLY A 134 18.95 22.21 -0.72
CA GLY A 134 20.23 22.82 -0.38
C GLY A 134 20.18 23.67 0.89
N HIS A 135 19.19 23.47 1.76
CA HIS A 135 19.06 24.21 3.01
C HIS A 135 19.93 23.61 4.12
N PHE A 136 20.25 24.43 5.13
CA PHE A 136 20.88 23.93 6.35
C PHE A 136 19.99 22.91 7.07
N VAL A 137 20.58 21.78 7.45
CA VAL A 137 19.96 20.71 8.24
C VAL A 137 20.92 20.27 9.32
N GLU A 138 20.38 20.08 10.52
CA GLU A 138 21.07 19.56 11.69
C GLU A 138 21.61 18.14 11.42
N ILE A 139 22.84 17.87 11.85
CA ILE A 139 23.52 16.56 11.72
C ILE A 139 22.80 15.51 12.56
N TYR A 140 22.06 15.94 13.58
CA TYR A 140 21.25 15.09 14.46
C TYR A 140 20.48 13.99 13.71
N TYR A 141 19.86 14.31 12.56
CA TYR A 141 19.05 13.36 11.79
C TYR A 141 19.81 12.14 11.26
N TRP A 142 21.15 12.19 11.22
CA TRP A 142 22.03 11.10 10.80
C TRP A 142 22.71 10.38 11.98
N THR A 143 22.49 10.85 13.21
CA THR A 143 22.95 10.17 14.43
C THR A 143 22.11 8.92 14.69
N ASN A 144 22.61 7.99 15.51
CA ASN A 144 21.83 6.80 15.87
C ASN A 144 20.50 7.16 16.57
N LYS A 145 20.50 8.23 17.37
CA LYS A 145 19.32 8.79 18.04
C LYS A 145 18.31 9.31 17.00
N GLY A 146 18.75 10.16 16.07
CA GLY A 146 17.89 10.69 15.00
C GLY A 146 17.32 9.62 14.06
N LEU A 147 18.09 8.57 13.76
CA LEU A 147 17.62 7.42 12.98
C LEU A 147 16.60 6.57 13.73
N ALA A 148 16.75 6.42 15.05
CA ALA A 148 15.77 5.75 15.89
C ALA A 148 14.45 6.54 15.93
N ASP A 149 14.54 7.86 16.04
CA ASP A 149 13.38 8.77 16.06
C ASP A 149 12.64 8.77 14.71
N ALA A 150 13.37 8.76 13.60
CA ALA A 150 12.78 8.62 12.27
C ALA A 150 12.08 7.27 12.11
N ARG A 151 12.67 6.17 12.60
CA ARG A 151 12.03 4.84 12.62
C ARG A 151 10.78 4.80 13.48
N PHE A 152 10.81 5.45 14.64
CA PHE A 152 9.65 5.56 15.51
C PHE A 152 8.53 6.34 14.83
N SER A 153 8.86 7.51 14.26
CA SER A 153 7.92 8.36 13.53
C SER A 153 7.30 7.65 12.34
N TYR A 154 8.07 6.86 11.59
CA TYR A 154 7.56 6.06 10.47
C TYR A 154 6.61 4.94 10.91
N ARG A 155 6.86 4.31 12.06
CA ARG A 155 5.95 3.29 12.62
C ARG A 155 4.69 3.89 13.23
N ALA A 156 4.80 5.10 13.78
CA ALA A 156 3.68 5.82 14.40
C ALA A 156 2.83 6.59 13.38
N ALA A 157 3.32 6.78 12.15
CA ALA A 157 2.62 7.46 11.07
C ALA A 157 1.49 6.59 10.48
N ASP A 158 0.45 6.37 11.29
CA ASP A 158 -0.93 6.27 10.82
C ASP A 158 -1.60 7.67 10.84
N ASP A 159 -0.78 8.72 10.98
CA ASP A 159 -1.21 10.12 11.04
C ASP A 159 -1.53 10.63 9.62
N GLU A 160 -2.82 10.59 9.27
CA GLU A 160 -3.38 11.04 7.98
C GLU A 160 -3.32 12.57 7.76
N GLY A 161 -2.69 13.32 8.67
CA GLY A 161 -2.54 14.77 8.55
C GLY A 161 -1.70 15.17 7.33
N MET A 162 -2.34 15.77 6.33
CA MET A 162 -1.67 16.33 5.15
C MET A 162 -1.59 17.86 5.24
N VAL A 163 -0.43 18.43 4.92
CA VAL A 163 -0.19 19.88 4.90
C VAL A 163 -0.01 20.36 3.46
N PRO A 164 -0.77 21.37 3.01
CA PRO A 164 -0.57 21.96 1.69
C PRO A 164 0.73 22.75 1.68
N THR A 165 1.64 22.42 0.76
CA THR A 165 2.96 23.03 0.61
C THR A 165 3.18 23.47 -0.83
N LYS A 166 3.70 24.68 -1.05
CA LYS A 166 4.04 25.16 -2.39
C LYS A 166 5.30 24.47 -2.92
N THR A 167 5.23 23.96 -4.15
CA THR A 167 6.39 23.44 -4.90
C THR A 167 7.18 24.59 -5.53
N SER A 168 8.37 24.29 -6.05
CA SER A 168 9.21 25.25 -6.79
C SER A 168 8.47 25.93 -7.95
N ASP A 169 7.52 25.22 -8.53
CA ASP A 169 6.80 25.62 -9.74
C ASP A 169 5.52 26.42 -9.40
N GLY A 170 5.31 26.75 -8.11
CA GLY A 170 4.16 27.50 -7.61
C GLY A 170 2.90 26.66 -7.38
N ALA A 171 2.91 25.36 -7.70
CA ALA A 171 1.79 24.45 -7.47
C ALA A 171 1.67 24.05 -5.99
N THR A 172 0.46 23.70 -5.55
CA THR A 172 0.22 23.20 -4.20
C THR A 172 0.33 21.67 -4.19
N ALA A 173 1.29 21.14 -3.43
CA ALA A 173 1.43 19.72 -3.15
C ALA A 173 0.97 19.41 -1.71
N TRP A 174 0.22 18.34 -1.53
CA TRP A 174 -0.13 17.81 -0.22
C TRP A 174 0.98 16.87 0.23
N ILE A 175 1.59 17.16 1.38
CA ILE A 175 2.62 16.31 1.97
C ILE A 175 2.24 15.93 3.40
N PRO A 176 2.65 14.74 3.88
CA PRO A 176 2.44 14.34 5.26
C PRO A 176 2.97 15.40 6.25
N ALA A 177 2.22 15.66 7.33
CA ALA A 177 2.58 16.68 8.32
C ALA A 177 3.95 16.40 8.96
N ASN A 178 4.28 15.13 9.20
CA ASN A 178 5.58 14.71 9.73
C ASN A 178 6.76 15.08 8.81
N ALA A 179 6.54 15.23 7.51
CA ALA A 179 7.56 15.66 6.55
C ALA A 179 7.79 17.19 6.55
N THR A 180 6.97 17.95 7.30
CA THR A 180 7.07 19.42 7.42
C THR A 180 7.60 19.90 8.76
N ARG A 181 7.53 19.07 9.81
CA ARG A 181 7.90 19.47 11.16
C ARG A 181 9.21 18.79 11.57
N PRO A 182 10.16 19.53 12.17
CA PRO A 182 11.31 18.89 12.80
C PRO A 182 10.84 18.03 13.97
N SER A 183 11.61 16.98 14.30
CA SER A 183 11.35 16.24 15.54
C SER A 183 11.59 17.15 16.75
N SER A 184 10.76 17.01 17.79
CA SER A 184 10.91 17.78 19.04
C SER A 184 12.18 17.43 19.82
N THR A 185 12.84 16.32 19.45
CA THR A 185 14.07 15.80 20.06
C THR A 185 15.34 16.30 19.38
N VAL A 186 15.21 17.04 18.27
CA VAL A 186 16.37 17.53 17.50
C VAL A 186 17.19 18.47 18.37
N VAL A 187 18.48 18.18 18.47
CA VAL A 187 19.46 19.03 19.15
C VAL A 187 20.31 19.81 18.13
N PRO A 188 20.78 21.02 18.48
CA PRO A 188 21.75 21.75 17.67
C PRO A 188 23.04 20.94 17.49
N ASP A 189 23.74 21.15 16.38
CA ASP A 189 24.98 20.43 16.08
C ASP A 189 26.06 20.66 17.15
N CYS A 190 26.15 21.88 17.69
CA CYS A 190 27.07 22.26 18.77
C CYS A 190 26.81 21.54 20.10
N SER A 191 25.65 20.88 20.23
CA SER A 191 25.23 20.10 21.40
C SER A 191 25.32 18.59 21.18
N LEU A 192 25.82 18.15 20.02
CA LEU A 192 26.04 16.74 19.75
C LEU A 192 27.20 16.18 20.57
N GLU A 193 27.10 14.91 20.95
CA GLU A 193 28.25 14.19 21.47
C GLU A 193 29.28 13.99 20.34
N PRO A 194 30.60 14.12 20.61
CA PRO A 194 31.63 13.99 19.56
C PRO A 194 31.55 12.66 18.79
N LEU A 195 31.19 11.57 19.47
CA LEU A 195 31.01 10.26 18.85
C LEU A 195 29.77 10.23 17.94
N ASP A 196 28.64 10.79 18.40
CA ASP A 196 27.41 10.90 17.60
C ASP A 196 27.68 11.72 16.32
N PHE A 197 28.41 12.82 16.45
CA PHE A 197 28.85 13.64 15.31
C PHE A 197 29.69 12.80 14.33
N ALA A 198 30.79 12.18 14.78
CA ALA A 198 31.70 11.43 13.92
C ALA A 198 31.02 10.27 13.18
N GLN A 199 30.07 9.59 13.83
CA GLN A 199 29.30 8.50 13.22
C GLN A 199 28.25 9.00 12.21
N ALA A 200 27.71 10.20 12.41
CA ALA A 200 26.69 10.78 11.53
C ALA A 200 27.29 11.29 10.21
N ILE A 201 28.52 11.82 10.21
CA ILE A 201 29.15 12.43 9.03
C ILE A 201 29.17 11.50 7.80
N PRO A 202 29.66 10.24 7.85
CA PRO A 202 29.68 9.37 6.68
C PRO A 202 28.28 9.14 6.08
N ARG A 203 27.25 9.08 6.92
CA ARG A 203 25.85 8.87 6.49
C ARG A 203 25.28 10.13 5.84
N LEU A 204 25.60 11.31 6.39
CA LEU A 204 25.23 12.59 5.78
C LEU A 204 25.90 12.76 4.42
N VAL A 205 27.20 12.47 4.30
CA VAL A 205 27.94 12.52 3.02
C VAL A 205 27.35 11.55 1.99
N ALA A 206 27.02 10.33 2.39
CA ALA A 206 26.32 9.38 1.53
C ALA A 206 24.96 9.93 1.07
N SER A 207 24.18 10.52 1.99
CA SER A 207 22.87 11.11 1.68
C SER A 207 22.97 12.30 0.72
N LEU A 208 23.99 13.15 0.86
CA LEU A 208 24.26 14.24 -0.10
C LEU A 208 24.53 13.67 -1.50
N THR A 209 25.36 12.63 -1.58
CA THR A 209 25.74 11.97 -2.84
C THR A 209 24.54 11.32 -3.52
N GLU A 210 23.77 10.53 -2.78
CA GLU A 210 22.59 9.82 -3.29
C GLU A 210 21.49 10.76 -3.79
N ARG A 211 21.43 11.97 -3.23
CA ARG A 211 20.46 13.01 -3.62
C ARG A 211 21.00 13.95 -4.70
N GLY A 212 22.11 13.61 -5.34
CA GLY A 212 22.62 14.30 -6.52
C GLY A 212 23.18 15.70 -6.22
N TRP A 213 23.66 15.95 -5.00
CA TRP A 213 24.42 17.17 -4.75
C TRP A 213 25.67 17.22 -5.63
N ASN A 214 26.05 18.43 -6.05
CA ASN A 214 27.26 18.63 -6.83
C ASN A 214 28.48 18.03 -6.12
N HIS A 215 29.25 17.20 -6.83
CA HIS A 215 30.38 16.46 -6.26
C HIS A 215 31.42 17.35 -5.57
N GLU A 216 31.72 18.54 -6.12
CA GLU A 216 32.67 19.47 -5.51
C GLU A 216 32.17 19.95 -4.14
N ARG A 217 30.87 20.22 -4.01
CA ARG A 217 30.26 20.60 -2.72
C ARG A 217 30.27 19.44 -1.72
N VAL A 218 30.01 18.22 -2.18
CA VAL A 218 30.07 17.03 -1.32
C VAL A 218 31.50 16.82 -0.81
N HIS A 219 32.50 16.91 -1.69
CA HIS A 219 33.91 16.80 -1.32
C HIS A 219 34.35 17.92 -0.37
N MET A 220 33.92 19.15 -0.62
CA MET A 220 34.20 20.31 0.25
C MET A 220 33.67 20.09 1.67
N LEU A 221 32.40 19.71 1.80
CA LEU A 221 31.78 19.43 3.11
C LEU A 221 32.42 18.23 3.80
N ALA A 222 32.71 17.15 3.07
CA ALA A 222 33.42 15.99 3.61
C ALA A 222 34.83 16.37 4.11
N GLY A 223 35.55 17.20 3.35
CA GLY A 223 36.85 17.75 3.70
C GLY A 223 36.78 18.61 4.96
N PHE A 224 35.77 19.47 5.06
CA PHE A 224 35.53 20.29 6.26
C PHE A 224 35.36 19.46 7.52
N TRP A 225 34.46 18.48 7.51
CA TRP A 225 34.25 17.62 8.68
C TRP A 225 35.46 16.73 8.99
N GLY A 226 36.17 16.27 7.96
CA GLY A 226 37.42 15.54 8.11
C GLY A 226 38.50 16.38 8.79
N ALA A 227 38.68 17.63 8.35
CA ALA A 227 39.64 18.56 8.92
C ALA A 227 39.32 18.86 10.40
N LEU A 228 38.05 19.01 10.76
CA LEU A 228 37.64 19.18 12.16
C LEU A 228 37.96 17.96 13.02
N MET A 229 37.71 16.74 12.53
CA MET A 229 38.02 15.50 13.27
C MET A 229 39.52 15.23 13.38
N LEU A 230 40.34 15.85 12.53
CA LEU A 230 41.81 15.79 12.57
C LEU A 230 42.43 16.99 13.30
N HIS A 231 41.63 17.98 13.68
CA HIS A 231 42.12 19.16 14.39
C HIS A 231 42.60 18.79 15.81
N ARG A 232 43.65 19.47 16.31
CA ARG A 232 44.26 19.17 17.62
C ARG A 232 43.25 19.09 18.77
N TYR A 233 42.25 19.98 18.77
CA TYR A 233 41.19 20.05 19.80
C TYR A 233 40.24 18.84 19.80
N TRP A 234 40.22 18.06 18.73
CA TRP A 234 39.38 16.85 18.66
C TRP A 234 39.89 15.76 19.59
N SER A 235 41.21 15.61 19.69
CA SER A 235 41.88 14.55 20.46
C SER A 235 42.27 14.96 21.88
N LEU A 236 42.12 16.23 22.25
CA LEU A 236 42.37 16.68 23.62
C LEU A 236 41.26 16.21 24.57
N ASP A 237 41.62 16.06 25.84
CA ASP A 237 40.71 15.56 26.87
C ASP A 237 39.67 16.60 27.30
N ASP A 238 39.94 17.89 27.12
CA ASP A 238 39.05 18.97 27.55
C ASP A 238 37.73 18.95 26.74
N PRO A 239 36.56 18.81 27.39
CA PRO A 239 35.28 18.90 26.71
C PRO A 239 35.02 20.26 26.05
N LEU A 240 35.60 21.36 26.52
CA LEU A 240 35.44 22.68 25.91
C LEU A 240 36.13 22.76 24.55
N ASP A 241 37.28 22.11 24.39
CA ASP A 241 38.02 22.05 23.12
C ASP A 241 37.18 21.41 22.01
N ARG A 242 36.61 20.22 22.30
CA ARG A 242 35.71 19.54 21.36
C ARG A 242 34.44 20.33 21.12
N ARG A 243 33.88 20.96 22.16
CA ARG A 243 32.68 21.80 22.03
C ARG A 243 32.94 23.04 21.17
N ALA A 244 34.13 23.63 21.24
CA ALA A 244 34.53 24.75 20.40
C ALA A 244 34.52 24.36 18.91
N LEU A 245 35.02 23.17 18.58
CA LEU A 245 34.96 22.65 17.20
C LEU A 245 33.52 22.44 16.72
N LEU A 246 32.65 21.86 17.55
CA LEU A 246 31.24 21.63 17.18
C LEU A 246 30.45 22.95 17.08
N MET A 247 30.78 23.95 17.91
CA MET A 247 30.19 25.29 17.81
C MET A 247 30.64 26.01 16.54
N TYR A 248 31.95 26.04 16.29
CA TYR A 248 32.53 26.60 15.08
C TYR A 248 31.91 25.95 13.84
N GLN A 249 31.78 24.62 13.82
CA GLN A 249 31.23 23.94 12.64
C GLN A 249 29.77 24.30 12.36
N GLU A 250 28.96 24.45 13.42
CA GLU A 250 27.57 24.83 13.26
C GLU A 250 27.47 26.25 12.70
N GLU A 251 28.21 27.19 13.29
CA GLU A 251 28.23 28.60 12.86
C GLU A 251 28.70 28.73 11.41
N GLN A 252 29.80 28.08 11.04
CA GLN A 252 30.33 28.10 9.68
C GLN A 252 29.35 27.50 8.66
N ARG A 253 28.73 26.35 8.95
CA ARG A 253 27.76 25.75 8.03
C ARG A 253 26.53 26.62 7.85
N ARG A 254 26.00 27.21 8.92
CA ARG A 254 24.85 28.12 8.84
C ARG A 254 25.19 29.34 7.98
N ALA A 255 26.33 29.97 8.24
CA ALA A 255 26.80 31.13 7.48
C ALA A 255 27.04 30.77 6.00
N TRP A 256 27.68 29.63 5.73
CA TRP A 256 27.92 29.13 4.37
C TRP A 256 26.62 28.94 3.58
N HIS A 257 25.61 28.28 4.17
CA HIS A 257 24.30 28.11 3.54
C HIS A 257 23.57 29.44 3.28
N GLN A 258 23.73 30.41 4.19
CA GLN A 258 23.15 31.76 4.02
C GLN A 258 23.87 32.59 2.95
N ALA A 259 25.16 32.32 2.71
CA ALA A 259 25.98 33.04 1.74
C ALA A 259 25.80 32.57 0.29
N ILE A 260 25.39 31.30 0.06
CA ILE A 260 25.15 30.75 -1.29
C ILE A 260 24.30 31.66 -2.21
N PRO A 261 23.15 32.20 -1.78
CA PRO A 261 22.32 33.03 -2.66
C PRO A 261 22.82 34.48 -2.80
N LEU A 262 23.86 34.89 -2.06
CA LEU A 262 24.38 36.27 -2.11
C LEU A 262 25.26 36.48 -3.36
N PRO A 263 25.44 37.74 -3.83
CA PRO A 263 26.25 38.04 -5.01
C PRO A 263 27.70 37.56 -4.91
N ASP A 264 28.30 37.66 -3.71
CA ASP A 264 29.67 37.21 -3.45
C ASP A 264 29.77 35.70 -3.24
N GLY A 265 28.63 35.01 -3.11
CA GLY A 265 28.53 33.57 -2.90
C GLY A 265 29.08 33.08 -1.56
N ALA A 266 29.16 31.76 -1.44
CA ALA A 266 29.80 31.11 -0.30
C ALA A 266 31.29 30.82 -0.58
N TRP A 267 32.06 30.55 0.46
CA TRP A 267 33.50 30.23 0.38
C TRP A 267 33.76 28.72 0.44
N ASP A 268 35.01 28.33 0.25
CA ASP A 268 35.45 26.96 0.52
C ASP A 268 35.49 26.71 2.04
N ILE A 269 34.43 26.09 2.55
CA ILE A 269 34.29 25.78 3.99
C ILE A 269 35.31 24.72 4.46
N SER A 270 35.97 23.98 3.56
CA SER A 270 36.98 22.99 3.96
C SER A 270 38.26 23.60 4.53
N ILE A 271 38.48 24.90 4.29
CA ILE A 271 39.59 25.67 4.85
C ILE A 271 39.19 26.15 6.24
N LEU A 272 39.82 25.59 7.29
CA LEU A 272 39.54 25.97 8.67
C LEU A 272 40.17 27.33 9.01
N ASP A 273 39.42 28.17 9.71
CA ASP A 273 39.91 29.41 10.32
C ASP A 273 40.29 29.15 11.78
N ASP A 274 41.57 28.85 12.02
CA ASP A 274 42.12 28.59 13.37
C ASP A 274 41.97 29.81 14.31
N VAL A 275 41.94 31.02 13.76
CA VAL A 275 41.74 32.24 14.55
C VAL A 275 40.31 32.27 15.08
N GLU A 276 39.33 31.96 14.23
CA GLU A 276 37.93 31.91 14.62
C GLU A 276 37.62 30.71 15.54
N ILE A 277 38.27 29.56 15.34
CA ILE A 277 38.19 28.42 16.28
C ILE A 277 38.70 28.85 17.66
N SER A 278 39.84 29.55 17.71
CA SER A 278 40.42 30.03 18.97
C SER A 278 39.52 31.06 19.67
N ARG A 279 38.91 31.99 18.91
CA ARG A 279 37.92 32.93 19.44
C ARG A 279 36.67 32.24 19.98
N THR A 280 36.23 31.18 19.30
CA THR A 280 35.09 30.35 19.73
C THR A 280 35.40 29.68 21.07
N LEU A 281 36.60 29.12 21.23
CA LEU A 281 37.06 28.52 22.48
C LEU A 281 37.14 29.57 23.60
N ASP A 282 37.73 30.74 23.35
CA ASP A 282 37.81 31.84 24.30
C ASP A 282 36.43 32.30 24.78
N ARG A 283 35.45 32.39 23.87
CA ARG A 283 34.06 32.71 24.19
C ARG A 283 33.46 31.66 25.13
N LEU A 284 33.60 30.38 24.80
CA LEU A 284 33.09 29.27 25.62
C LEU A 284 33.75 29.23 27.00
N TYR A 285 35.06 29.45 27.07
CA TYR A 285 35.79 29.48 28.33
C TYR A 285 35.30 30.63 29.24
N ARG A 286 35.11 31.83 28.68
CA ARG A 286 34.55 32.98 29.44
C ARG A 286 33.13 32.69 29.93
N GLU A 287 32.30 32.02 29.14
CA GLU A 287 30.95 31.62 29.53
C GLU A 287 30.95 30.58 30.65
N ASP A 288 31.76 29.52 30.53
CA ASP A 288 31.87 28.48 31.54
C ASP A 288 32.40 29.04 32.87
N ARG A 289 33.38 29.95 32.80
CA ARG A 289 33.89 30.65 33.99
C ARG A 289 32.81 31.50 34.66
N ARG A 290 32.08 32.33 33.90
CA ARG A 290 30.97 33.12 34.45
C ARG A 290 29.91 32.25 35.12
N ARG A 291 29.59 31.10 34.53
CA ARG A 291 28.64 30.15 35.13
C ARG A 291 29.15 29.60 36.47
N LYS A 292 30.42 29.16 36.51
CA LYS A 292 31.05 28.66 37.75
C LYS A 292 31.10 29.72 38.84
N ASP A 293 31.42 30.96 38.48
CA ASP A 293 31.45 32.09 39.41
C ASP A 293 30.03 32.37 39.96
N GLN A 294 28.99 32.35 39.11
CA GLN A 294 27.59 32.48 39.54
C GLN A 294 27.12 31.34 40.46
N ASP A 295 27.46 30.10 40.14
CA ASP A 295 27.11 28.94 40.97
C ASP A 295 27.78 29.01 42.34
N PHE A 296 29.03 29.46 42.37
CA PHE A 296 29.76 29.71 43.62
C PHE A 296 29.08 30.79 44.45
N ASP A 297 28.79 31.95 43.86
CA ASP A 297 28.10 33.06 44.55
C ASP A 297 26.72 32.65 45.10
N TYR A 298 25.98 31.81 44.35
CA TYR A 298 24.71 31.26 44.79
C TYR A 298 24.86 30.31 45.99
N GLN A 299 25.86 29.42 45.96
CA GLN A 299 26.14 28.53 47.09
C GLN A 299 26.56 29.30 48.34
N VAL A 300 27.42 30.30 48.21
CA VAL A 300 27.83 31.16 49.34
C VAL A 300 26.62 31.90 49.92
N SER A 301 25.76 32.45 49.07
CA SER A 301 24.54 33.16 49.48
C SER A 301 23.55 32.23 50.21
N MET A 302 23.35 31.00 49.71
CA MET A 302 22.51 30.00 50.39
C MET A 302 23.05 29.63 51.79
N ILE A 303 24.36 29.41 51.91
CA ILE A 303 24.98 29.07 53.20
C ILE A 303 24.78 30.22 54.20
N GLN A 304 24.96 31.47 53.76
CA GLN A 304 24.71 32.65 54.60
C GLN A 304 23.24 32.75 55.04
N LEU A 305 22.28 32.49 54.14
CA LEU A 305 20.84 32.48 54.45
C LEU A 305 20.46 31.39 55.44
N VAL A 306 21.03 30.18 55.32
CA VAL A 306 20.80 29.07 56.26
C VAL A 306 21.40 29.39 57.63
N CYS A 307 22.62 29.95 57.69
CA CYS A 307 23.23 30.36 58.96
C CYS A 307 22.45 31.47 59.67
N LEU A 308 21.86 32.41 58.93
CA LEU A 308 21.03 33.49 59.49
C LEU A 308 19.65 33.01 59.97
N SER A 309 19.18 31.83 59.55
CA SER A 309 17.88 31.25 59.92
C SER A 309 17.94 30.33 61.15
N ILE A 310 19.14 30.08 61.70
CA ILE A 310 19.40 29.19 62.85
C ILE A 310 19.67 30.00 64.15
N HIS A 311 19.47 31.33 64.12
CA HIS A 311 19.50 32.21 65.30
C HIS A 311 18.15 32.91 65.46
#